data_AF-A0A942DUZ0-F1
#
_entry.id   AF-A0A942DUZ0-F1
#
_cell.length_a   1.000
_cell.length_b   1.000
_cell.length_c   1.000
_cell.angle_alpha   90.00
_cell.angle_beta   90.00
_cell.angle_gamma   90.00
#
_symmetry.space_group_name_H-M   'P 1'
#
loop_
_entity.id
_entity.type
_entity.pdbx_description
1 polymer ?
#
loop_
_entity_poly.entity_id
_entity_poly.type
_entity_poly.pdbx_seq_one_letter_code
_entity_poly.pdbx_strand_id
1 'polypeptide(L)'
;MFDFDVLEVGIGLALLFAFMSLIATAFCEVIENFAKVRSKELLNGVAELLGDKTDSTLVRSFYEHPMIAALYRGRFDPEKTKHLPSYIPRQSFSLAALRLVTGPDATLSIESLRDALINVKRPNRIQEAVKAALDVADNDIAKVRQTLEEWFDGSMDRVSGWYKRRTGYTLLAMGLLASALFNVDTVLIAERLSNDAKLREAVVEHAGTILGSNNPTKVDSAAQAAVEQNAEEDDPKARIEGLARELSAIGYPIGWTLENELKPAACSQPWGGEYARCSNWRLAILFSIPGWIISALAVTLGAPFWFDMLNKLMVIRSTVKPREKSPDESDTSPVRQAATLGGAQRKNNFAPGMEDSEEQEERAAATTATLIALGAAGNDATFEPHAWRDGQERGSI
;
A
#
# COMPACT_ATOMS: atom_id res chain seq x y z
N MET A 1 36.30 -2.28 8.43
CA MET A 1 35.64 -1.12 9.05
C MET A 1 34.61 -0.53 8.08
N PHE A 2 34.97 -0.27 6.81
CA PHE A 2 34.07 0.25 5.78
C PHE A 2 32.76 -0.54 5.52
N ASP A 3 32.76 -1.87 5.64
CA ASP A 3 31.54 -2.66 5.31
C ASP A 3 30.37 -2.43 6.28
N PHE A 4 30.65 -2.09 7.54
CA PHE A 4 29.61 -1.89 8.55
C PHE A 4 29.01 -0.47 8.48
N ASP A 5 29.83 0.53 8.17
CA ASP A 5 29.37 1.91 8.02
C ASP A 5 28.38 2.04 6.84
N VAL A 6 28.66 1.38 5.71
CA VAL A 6 27.76 1.40 4.55
C VAL A 6 26.40 0.74 4.87
N LEU A 7 26.41 -0.35 5.64
CA LEU A 7 25.19 -1.00 6.10
C LEU A 7 24.36 -0.06 6.99
N GLU A 8 24.99 0.64 7.92
CA GLU A 8 24.31 1.58 8.82
C GLU A 8 23.79 2.84 8.10
N VAL A 9 24.51 3.33 7.08
CA VAL A 9 24.00 4.36 6.16
C VAL A 9 22.75 3.85 5.43
N GLY A 10 22.78 2.61 4.95
CA GLY A 10 21.63 1.97 4.29
C GLY A 10 20.42 1.88 5.21
N ILE A 11 20.61 1.50 6.48
CA ILE A 11 19.56 1.49 7.51
C ILE A 11 18.97 2.88 7.68
N GLY A 12 19.82 3.91 7.76
CA GLY A 12 19.34 5.28 7.90
C GLY A 12 18.59 5.82 6.70
N LEU A 13 18.97 5.46 5.48
CA LEU A 13 18.20 5.83 4.30
C LEU A 13 16.87 5.07 4.22
N ALA A 14 16.87 3.78 4.54
CA ALA A 14 15.64 2.99 4.57
C ALA A 14 14.63 3.54 5.59
N LEU A 15 15.11 3.93 6.78
CA LEU A 15 14.29 4.57 7.80
C LEU A 15 13.70 5.89 7.28
N LEU A 16 14.55 6.78 6.74
CA LEU A 16 14.12 8.05 6.17
C LEU A 16 13.00 7.86 5.13
N PHE A 17 13.19 6.93 4.19
CA PHE A 17 12.23 6.70 3.13
C PHE A 17 10.93 6.08 3.62
N ALA A 18 10.97 5.23 4.65
CA ALA A 18 9.76 4.73 5.29
C ALA A 18 8.91 5.89 5.86
N PHE A 19 9.52 6.80 6.61
CA PHE A 19 8.83 8.00 7.12
C PHE A 19 8.33 8.91 6.00
N MET A 20 9.14 9.16 4.98
CA MET A 20 8.73 9.99 3.84
C MET A 20 7.57 9.39 3.06
N SER A 21 7.53 8.06 2.91
CA SER A 21 6.40 7.38 2.32
C SER A 21 5.13 7.50 3.17
N LEU A 22 5.23 7.42 4.50
CA LEU A 22 4.08 7.65 5.39
C LEU A 22 3.55 9.10 5.27
N ILE A 23 4.45 10.08 5.25
CA ILE A 23 4.09 11.50 5.04
C ILE A 23 3.40 11.70 3.69
N ALA A 24 3.92 11.09 2.62
CA ALA A 24 3.33 11.18 1.28
C ALA A 24 1.93 10.56 1.22
N THR A 25 1.70 9.44 1.93
CA THR A 25 0.36 8.84 2.05
C THR A 25 -0.61 9.77 2.77
N ALA A 26 -0.22 10.37 3.90
CA ALA A 26 -1.06 11.34 4.61
C ALA A 26 -1.39 12.57 3.73
N PHE A 27 -0.43 13.04 2.93
CA PHE A 27 -0.68 14.08 1.94
C PHE A 27 -1.67 13.67 0.85
N CYS A 28 -1.58 12.43 0.35
CA CYS A 28 -2.56 11.87 -0.57
C CYS A 28 -3.95 11.88 0.08
N GLU A 29 -4.09 11.47 1.33
CA GLU A 29 -5.38 11.48 2.06
C GLU A 29 -5.98 12.89 2.19
N VAL A 30 -5.17 13.92 2.46
CA VAL A 30 -5.65 15.34 2.50
C VAL A 30 -6.30 15.74 1.17
N ILE A 31 -5.74 15.29 0.05
CA ILE A 31 -6.24 15.61 -1.30
C ILE A 31 -7.39 14.67 -1.70
N GLU A 32 -7.28 13.38 -1.37
CA GLU A 32 -8.25 12.34 -1.73
C GLU A 32 -9.54 12.44 -0.92
N ASN A 33 -9.52 13.06 0.27
CA ASN A 33 -10.72 13.47 0.99
C ASN A 33 -11.69 14.31 0.13
N PHE A 34 -11.20 14.93 -0.96
CA PHE A 34 -12.01 15.69 -1.91
C PHE A 34 -12.33 14.95 -3.22
N ALA A 35 -11.62 13.88 -3.58
CA ALA A 35 -11.72 13.27 -4.89
C ALA A 35 -11.99 11.76 -4.79
N LYS A 36 -13.26 11.34 -4.86
CA LYS A 36 -13.64 9.93 -5.01
C LYS A 36 -13.32 9.40 -6.41
N VAL A 37 -12.03 9.29 -6.72
CA VAL A 37 -11.50 8.98 -8.05
C VAL A 37 -11.91 7.59 -8.50
N ARG A 38 -11.97 6.60 -7.60
CA ARG A 38 -12.21 5.19 -7.96
C ARG A 38 -13.56 4.94 -8.63
N SER A 39 -14.67 5.43 -8.06
CA SER A 39 -16.00 5.27 -8.65
C SER A 39 -16.11 5.99 -10.01
N LYS A 40 -15.37 7.10 -10.18
CA LYS A 40 -15.30 7.83 -11.45
C LYS A 40 -14.52 7.05 -12.52
N GLU A 41 -13.38 6.47 -12.18
CA GLU A 41 -12.60 5.65 -13.12
C GLU A 41 -13.36 4.38 -13.52
N LEU A 42 -14.05 3.74 -12.57
CA LEU A 42 -14.90 2.60 -12.89
C LEU A 42 -16.05 3.01 -13.83
N LEU A 43 -16.71 4.13 -13.57
CA LEU A 43 -17.75 4.67 -14.46
C LEU A 43 -17.20 4.91 -15.87
N ASN A 44 -16.04 5.57 -15.99
CA ASN A 44 -15.39 5.82 -17.27
C ASN A 44 -15.02 4.51 -17.98
N GLY A 45 -14.52 3.53 -17.24
CA GLY A 45 -14.17 2.21 -17.75
C GLY A 45 -15.39 1.46 -18.30
N VAL A 46 -16.49 1.46 -17.56
CA VAL A 46 -17.77 0.87 -18.00
C VAL A 46 -18.35 1.63 -19.19
N ALA A 47 -18.32 2.96 -19.20
CA ALA A 47 -18.77 3.76 -20.33
C ALA A 47 -17.96 3.48 -21.61
N GLU A 48 -16.65 3.29 -21.48
CA GLU A 48 -15.80 2.87 -22.59
C GLU A 48 -16.08 1.44 -23.06
N LEU A 49 -16.28 0.52 -22.12
CA LEU A 49 -16.60 -0.88 -22.38
C LEU A 49 -17.90 -1.00 -23.19
N LEU A 50 -18.93 -0.29 -22.75
CA LEU A 50 -20.25 -0.27 -23.39
C LEU A 50 -20.28 0.58 -24.68
N GLY A 51 -19.25 1.39 -24.92
CA GLY A 51 -19.15 2.26 -26.10
C GLY A 51 -20.08 3.47 -26.03
N ASP A 52 -20.48 3.87 -24.83
CA ASP A 52 -21.51 4.88 -24.57
C ASP A 52 -20.94 6.02 -23.72
N LYS A 53 -19.93 6.71 -24.26
CA LYS A 53 -19.32 7.88 -23.61
C LYS A 53 -20.14 9.17 -23.76
N THR A 54 -21.00 9.24 -24.77
CA THR A 54 -21.68 10.49 -25.18
C THR A 54 -23.13 10.53 -24.74
N ASP A 55 -23.89 9.46 -24.95
CA ASP A 55 -25.34 9.46 -24.73
C ASP A 55 -25.72 8.99 -23.31
N SER A 56 -24.83 8.25 -22.64
CA SER A 56 -24.97 7.72 -21.28
C SER A 56 -26.24 6.88 -21.04
N THR A 57 -26.98 6.53 -22.09
CA THR A 57 -28.28 5.82 -22.02
C THR A 57 -28.09 4.35 -21.68
N LEU A 58 -27.11 3.70 -22.31
CA LEU A 58 -26.75 2.31 -22.06
C LEU A 58 -26.04 2.19 -20.71
N VAL A 59 -25.17 3.16 -20.38
CA VAL A 59 -24.52 3.24 -19.06
C VAL A 59 -25.57 3.40 -17.96
N ARG A 60 -26.55 4.30 -18.13
CA ARG A 60 -27.65 4.44 -17.18
C ARG A 60 -28.43 3.14 -17.02
N SER A 61 -28.82 2.52 -18.13
CA SER A 61 -29.56 1.24 -18.11
C SER A 61 -28.78 0.15 -17.39
N PHE A 62 -27.46 0.11 -17.57
CA PHE A 62 -26.57 -0.80 -16.86
C PHE A 62 -26.52 -0.53 -15.35
N TYR A 63 -26.32 0.72 -14.93
CA TYR A 63 -26.22 1.07 -13.51
C TYR A 63 -27.56 0.98 -12.76
N GLU A 64 -28.68 1.17 -13.46
CA GLU A 64 -30.03 1.00 -12.91
C GLU A 64 -30.49 -0.47 -12.88
N HIS A 65 -29.73 -1.39 -13.48
CA HIS A 65 -30.01 -2.82 -13.42
C HIS A 65 -29.96 -3.34 -11.97
N PRO A 66 -30.90 -4.18 -11.50
CA PRO A 66 -30.99 -4.59 -10.08
C PRO A 66 -29.69 -5.15 -9.48
N MET A 67 -28.92 -5.92 -10.27
CA MET A 67 -27.66 -6.52 -9.82
C MET A 67 -26.52 -5.51 -9.68
N ILE A 68 -26.64 -4.34 -10.30
CA ILE A 68 -25.65 -3.25 -10.22
C ILE A 68 -26.14 -2.18 -9.24
N ALA A 69 -27.42 -1.83 -9.29
CA ALA A 69 -28.07 -0.90 -8.37
C ALA A 69 -27.92 -1.32 -6.90
N ALA A 70 -27.90 -2.62 -6.61
CA ALA A 70 -27.65 -3.14 -5.26
C ALA A 70 -26.25 -2.83 -4.72
N LEU A 71 -25.29 -2.47 -5.58
CA LEU A 71 -23.90 -2.18 -5.19
C LEU A 71 -23.71 -0.75 -4.68
N TYR A 72 -24.75 0.10 -4.75
CA TYR A 72 -24.66 1.48 -4.30
C TYR A 72 -25.98 2.03 -3.75
N ARG A 73 -25.92 3.19 -3.08
CA ARG A 73 -27.09 3.86 -2.51
C ARG A 73 -27.56 5.00 -3.43
N GLY A 74 -28.88 5.12 -3.60
CA GLY A 74 -29.50 6.19 -4.36
C GLY A 74 -29.79 5.82 -5.80
N ARG A 75 -29.83 6.81 -6.70
CA ARG A 75 -30.05 6.62 -8.14
C ARG A 75 -28.77 6.91 -8.90
N PHE A 76 -28.66 6.33 -10.08
CA PHE A 76 -27.55 6.62 -10.99
C PHE A 76 -27.59 8.09 -11.45
N ASP A 77 -26.48 8.79 -11.17
CA ASP A 77 -26.23 10.15 -11.63
C ASP A 77 -24.76 10.21 -12.12
N PRO A 78 -24.51 10.40 -13.43
CA PRO A 78 -23.17 10.40 -13.98
C PRO A 78 -22.32 11.57 -13.47
N GLU A 79 -22.94 12.65 -12.99
CA GLU A 79 -22.23 13.80 -12.41
C GLU A 79 -21.89 13.58 -10.92
N LYS A 80 -22.66 12.74 -10.23
CA LYS A 80 -22.48 12.45 -8.79
C LYS A 80 -21.95 11.04 -8.56
N THR A 81 -20.68 10.85 -8.88
CA THR A 81 -20.01 9.55 -8.73
C THR A 81 -19.73 9.15 -7.28
N LYS A 82 -19.99 10.03 -6.30
CA LYS A 82 -19.62 9.85 -4.88
C LYS A 82 -20.19 8.57 -4.26
N HIS A 83 -21.37 8.16 -4.71
CA HIS A 83 -22.08 7.00 -4.18
C HIS A 83 -21.98 5.78 -5.08
N LEU A 84 -21.51 5.94 -6.32
CA LEU A 84 -21.38 4.83 -7.28
C LEU A 84 -20.37 3.79 -6.78
N PRO A 85 -20.51 2.52 -7.20
CA PRO A 85 -19.67 1.44 -6.72
C PRO A 85 -18.20 1.68 -7.10
N SER A 86 -17.30 1.25 -6.21
CA SER A 86 -15.85 1.27 -6.44
C SER A 86 -15.34 0.00 -7.12
N TYR A 87 -16.18 -1.03 -7.21
CA TYR A 87 -15.92 -2.31 -7.84
C TYR A 87 -17.24 -2.96 -8.26
N ILE A 88 -17.25 -3.66 -9.40
CA ILE A 88 -18.38 -4.45 -9.88
C ILE A 88 -17.92 -5.91 -10.04
N PRO A 89 -18.55 -6.88 -9.37
CA PRO A 89 -18.25 -8.29 -9.59
C PRO A 89 -18.55 -8.71 -11.03
N ARG A 90 -17.67 -9.53 -11.62
CA ARG A 90 -17.83 -10.04 -13.00
C ARG A 90 -19.16 -10.74 -13.23
N GLN A 91 -19.68 -11.44 -12.22
CA GLN A 91 -20.96 -12.14 -12.26
C GLN A 91 -22.15 -11.16 -12.34
N SER A 92 -22.10 -10.07 -11.59
CA SER A 92 -23.13 -9.02 -11.64
C SER A 92 -23.10 -8.31 -12.99
N PHE A 93 -21.90 -8.07 -13.53
CA PHE A 93 -21.72 -7.51 -14.87
C PHE A 93 -22.30 -8.43 -15.95
N SER A 94 -21.90 -9.71 -15.99
CA SER A 94 -22.30 -10.64 -17.05
C SER A 94 -23.82 -10.84 -17.08
N LEU A 95 -24.45 -10.93 -15.92
CA LEU A 95 -25.90 -11.01 -15.82
C LEU A 95 -26.60 -9.73 -16.31
N ALA A 96 -26.10 -8.55 -15.92
CA ALA A 96 -26.63 -7.28 -16.38
C ALA A 96 -26.45 -7.12 -17.90
N ALA A 97 -25.29 -7.50 -18.44
CA ALA A 97 -24.99 -7.47 -19.87
C ALA A 97 -25.97 -8.32 -20.69
N LEU A 98 -26.20 -9.57 -20.27
CA LEU A 98 -27.14 -10.46 -20.94
C LEU A 98 -28.58 -9.92 -20.86
N ARG A 99 -28.96 -9.29 -19.74
CA ARG A 99 -30.27 -8.64 -19.59
C ARG A 99 -30.43 -7.41 -20.47
N LEU A 100 -29.38 -6.61 -20.64
CA LEU A 100 -29.40 -5.45 -21.54
C LEU A 100 -29.62 -5.86 -23.00
N VAL A 101 -29.18 -7.06 -23.40
CA VAL A 101 -29.44 -7.59 -24.74
C VAL A 101 -30.84 -8.20 -24.86
N THR A 102 -31.27 -9.00 -23.89
CA THR A 102 -32.54 -9.73 -23.95
C THR A 102 -33.78 -8.93 -23.53
N GLY A 103 -33.59 -7.78 -22.87
CA GLY A 103 -34.66 -7.00 -22.24
C GLY A 103 -34.98 -7.47 -20.82
N PRO A 104 -35.87 -6.81 -20.06
CA PRO A 104 -36.13 -7.06 -18.64
C PRO A 104 -37.10 -8.21 -18.32
N ASP A 105 -37.82 -8.74 -19.30
CA ASP A 105 -38.86 -9.78 -19.11
C ASP A 105 -38.55 -11.13 -19.78
N ALA A 106 -37.53 -11.20 -20.64
CA ALA A 106 -37.18 -12.43 -21.35
C ALA A 106 -36.61 -13.50 -20.42
N THR A 107 -36.88 -14.79 -20.66
CA THR A 107 -36.16 -15.88 -19.99
C THR A 107 -34.76 -16.02 -20.57
N LEU A 108 -33.73 -15.99 -19.73
CA LEU A 108 -32.34 -16.08 -20.16
C LEU A 108 -32.06 -17.46 -20.78
N SER A 109 -31.96 -17.50 -22.11
CA SER A 109 -31.74 -18.72 -22.90
C SER A 109 -30.93 -18.39 -24.16
N ILE A 110 -30.28 -19.38 -24.76
CA ILE A 110 -29.52 -19.19 -26.00
C ILE A 110 -30.43 -18.71 -27.14
N GLU A 111 -31.65 -19.24 -27.22
CA GLU A 111 -32.67 -18.86 -28.19
C GLU A 111 -33.03 -17.38 -28.04
N SER A 112 -33.34 -16.94 -26.81
CA SER A 112 -33.67 -15.53 -26.55
C SER A 112 -32.52 -14.58 -26.91
N LEU A 113 -31.27 -15.00 -26.71
CA LEU A 113 -30.09 -14.21 -27.04
C LEU A 113 -29.89 -14.11 -28.55
N ARG A 114 -30.10 -15.21 -29.29
CA ARG A 114 -30.09 -15.21 -30.75
C ARG A 114 -31.20 -14.33 -31.31
N ASP A 115 -32.43 -14.50 -30.82
CA ASP A 115 -33.59 -13.71 -31.26
C ASP A 115 -33.38 -12.21 -31.03
N ALA A 116 -32.82 -11.84 -29.88
CA ALA A 116 -32.48 -10.46 -29.55
C ALA A 116 -31.41 -9.86 -30.48
N LEU A 117 -30.58 -10.67 -31.14
CA LEU A 117 -29.48 -10.23 -31.99
C LEU A 117 -29.78 -10.34 -33.51
N ILE A 118 -30.74 -11.15 -33.94
CA ILE A 118 -31.04 -11.41 -35.36
C ILE A 118 -31.44 -10.14 -36.13
N ASN A 119 -32.15 -9.21 -35.49
CA ASN A 119 -32.72 -8.03 -36.16
C ASN A 119 -31.99 -6.70 -35.85
N VAL A 120 -30.82 -6.78 -35.24
CA VAL A 120 -30.08 -5.58 -34.83
C VAL A 120 -29.27 -5.01 -36.00
N LYS A 121 -29.77 -3.94 -36.62
CA LYS A 121 -29.11 -3.29 -37.77
C LYS A 121 -27.76 -2.64 -37.43
N ARG A 122 -27.57 -2.18 -36.19
CA ARG A 122 -26.35 -1.57 -35.69
C ARG A 122 -26.12 -2.05 -34.26
N PRO A 123 -25.43 -3.18 -34.05
CA PRO A 123 -25.19 -3.69 -32.72
C PRO A 123 -24.27 -2.73 -31.97
N ASN A 124 -24.60 -2.48 -30.70
CA ASN A 124 -23.71 -1.80 -29.78
C ASN A 124 -22.62 -2.77 -29.28
N ARG A 125 -21.61 -2.27 -28.57
CA ARG A 125 -20.48 -3.10 -28.11
C ARG A 125 -20.90 -4.28 -27.26
N ILE A 126 -21.94 -4.12 -26.42
CA ILE A 126 -22.41 -5.21 -25.57
C ILE A 126 -23.10 -6.31 -26.39
N GLN A 127 -23.88 -5.92 -27.42
CA GLN A 127 -24.49 -6.87 -28.36
C GLN A 127 -23.42 -7.60 -29.19
N GLU A 128 -22.36 -6.90 -29.62
CA GLU A 128 -21.23 -7.53 -30.32
C GLU A 128 -20.48 -8.51 -29.41
N ALA A 129 -20.23 -8.16 -28.15
CA ALA A 129 -19.59 -9.05 -27.18
C ALA A 129 -20.43 -10.29 -26.89
N VAL A 130 -21.74 -10.14 -26.70
CA VAL A 130 -22.67 -11.27 -26.50
C VAL A 130 -22.74 -12.15 -27.75
N LYS A 131 -22.74 -11.55 -28.95
CA LYS A 131 -22.70 -12.30 -30.22
C LYS A 131 -21.42 -13.13 -30.32
N ALA A 132 -20.26 -12.53 -30.07
CA ALA A 132 -18.98 -13.24 -30.08
C ALA A 132 -18.95 -14.38 -29.05
N ALA A 133 -19.52 -14.17 -27.86
CA ALA A 133 -19.64 -15.22 -26.85
C ALA A 133 -20.54 -16.37 -27.31
N LEU A 134 -21.65 -16.09 -27.99
CA LEU A 134 -22.53 -17.11 -28.58
C LEU A 134 -21.83 -17.95 -29.65
N ASP A 135 -20.99 -17.34 -30.47
CA ASP A 135 -20.28 -18.01 -31.57
C ASP A 135 -19.28 -19.07 -31.05
N VAL A 136 -18.78 -18.91 -29.81
CA VAL A 136 -17.81 -19.83 -29.18
C VAL A 136 -18.46 -20.80 -28.19
N ALA A 137 -19.65 -20.46 -27.68
CA ALA A 137 -20.26 -21.17 -26.55
C ALA A 137 -20.92 -22.52 -26.87
N ASP A 138 -21.06 -22.92 -28.14
CA ASP A 138 -21.65 -24.21 -28.54
C ASP A 138 -22.97 -24.55 -27.81
N ASN A 139 -23.93 -23.61 -27.84
CA ASN A 139 -25.22 -23.69 -27.13
C ASN A 139 -25.16 -23.79 -25.59
N ASP A 140 -24.01 -23.55 -24.96
CA ASP A 140 -23.87 -23.55 -23.51
C ASP A 140 -23.92 -22.14 -22.93
N ILE A 141 -25.00 -21.82 -22.21
CA ILE A 141 -25.18 -20.49 -21.59
C ILE A 141 -24.14 -20.22 -20.49
N ALA A 142 -23.61 -21.25 -19.84
CA ALA A 142 -22.54 -21.08 -18.87
C ALA A 142 -21.25 -20.61 -19.55
N LYS A 143 -20.94 -21.15 -20.74
CA LYS A 143 -19.81 -20.66 -21.56
C LYS A 143 -20.01 -19.24 -22.04
N VAL A 144 -21.22 -18.87 -22.49
CA VAL A 144 -21.52 -17.46 -22.88
C VAL A 144 -21.21 -16.53 -21.71
N ARG A 145 -21.71 -16.87 -20.52
CA ARG A 145 -21.47 -16.09 -19.30
C ARG A 145 -19.99 -16.01 -18.97
N GLN A 146 -19.28 -17.14 -19.01
CA GLN A 146 -17.84 -17.19 -18.73
C GLN A 146 -17.05 -16.29 -19.69
N THR A 147 -17.32 -16.35 -21.00
CA THR A 147 -16.64 -15.51 -22.00
C THR A 147 -16.89 -14.02 -21.76
N LEU A 148 -18.10 -13.63 -21.36
CA LEU A 148 -18.41 -12.23 -21.00
C LEU A 148 -17.70 -11.79 -19.72
N GLU A 149 -17.57 -12.68 -18.74
CA GLU A 149 -16.82 -12.42 -17.52
C GLU A 149 -15.33 -12.22 -17.83
N GLU A 150 -14.73 -13.06 -18.67
CA GLU A 150 -13.34 -12.93 -19.10
C GLU A 150 -13.11 -11.64 -19.92
N TRP A 151 -14.05 -11.28 -20.79
CA TRP A 151 -14.01 -10.03 -21.54
C TRP A 151 -14.09 -8.80 -20.62
N PHE A 152 -14.93 -8.87 -19.58
CA PHE A 152 -15.01 -7.84 -18.55
C PHE A 152 -13.70 -7.73 -17.76
N ASP A 153 -13.16 -8.85 -17.28
CA ASP A 153 -11.93 -8.90 -16.50
C ASP A 153 -10.77 -8.27 -17.30
N GLY A 154 -10.57 -8.67 -18.56
CA GLY A 154 -9.54 -8.08 -19.42
C GLY A 154 -9.75 -6.58 -19.70
N SER A 155 -10.99 -6.11 -19.72
CA SER A 155 -11.30 -4.69 -19.85
C SER A 155 -11.03 -3.92 -18.55
N MET A 156 -11.33 -4.52 -17.39
CA MET A 156 -11.07 -3.95 -16.08
C MET A 156 -9.57 -3.97 -15.74
N ASP A 157 -8.78 -4.91 -16.25
CA ASP A 157 -7.32 -4.90 -16.13
C ASP A 157 -6.71 -3.64 -16.76
N ARG A 158 -7.23 -3.24 -17.92
CA ARG A 158 -6.80 -2.01 -18.60
C ARG A 158 -7.17 -0.76 -17.82
N VAL A 159 -8.41 -0.69 -17.30
CA VAL A 159 -8.89 0.41 -16.45
C VAL A 159 -8.05 0.51 -15.17
N SER A 160 -7.78 -0.63 -14.54
CA SER A 160 -6.92 -0.74 -13.36
C SER A 160 -5.48 -0.31 -13.66
N GLY A 161 -4.97 -0.59 -14.86
CA GLY A 161 -3.66 -0.15 -15.30
C GLY A 161 -3.54 1.37 -15.46
N TRP A 162 -4.60 2.06 -15.89
CA TRP A 162 -4.63 3.53 -15.93
C TRP A 162 -4.65 4.12 -14.52
N TYR A 163 -5.43 3.51 -13.62
CA TYR A 163 -5.47 3.89 -12.22
C TYR A 163 -4.09 3.75 -11.56
N LYS A 164 -3.44 2.59 -11.69
CA LYS A 164 -2.09 2.34 -11.13
C LYS A 164 -1.07 3.38 -11.62
N ARG A 165 -1.09 3.73 -12.92
CA ARG A 165 -0.20 4.76 -13.47
C ARG A 165 -0.49 6.13 -12.89
N ARG A 166 -1.76 6.53 -12.83
CA ARG A 166 -2.18 7.80 -12.26
C ARG A 166 -1.76 7.92 -10.79
N THR A 167 -2.04 6.90 -9.98
CA THR A 167 -1.65 6.85 -8.57
C THR A 167 -0.13 6.95 -8.41
N GLY A 168 0.64 6.26 -9.25
CA GLY A 168 2.10 6.38 -9.26
C GLY A 168 2.59 7.80 -9.53
N TYR A 169 2.02 8.49 -10.53
CA TYR A 169 2.34 9.91 -10.78
C TYR A 169 1.90 10.84 -9.66
N THR A 170 0.75 10.57 -9.03
CA THR A 170 0.29 11.31 -7.85
C THR A 170 1.28 11.14 -6.70
N LEU A 171 1.69 9.91 -6.37
CA LEU A 171 2.70 9.66 -5.32
C LEU A 171 4.04 10.31 -5.64
N LEU A 172 4.50 10.28 -6.89
CA LEU A 172 5.73 10.96 -7.30
C LEU A 172 5.63 12.47 -7.11
N ALA A 173 4.50 13.07 -7.52
CA ALA A 173 4.27 14.50 -7.35
C ALA A 173 4.19 14.88 -5.87
N MET A 174 3.51 14.09 -5.04
CA MET A 174 3.41 14.30 -3.60
C MET A 174 4.74 14.09 -2.88
N GLY A 175 5.50 13.06 -3.27
CA GLY A 175 6.85 12.82 -2.76
C GLY A 175 7.81 13.96 -3.10
N LEU A 176 7.73 14.50 -4.32
CA LEU A 176 8.52 15.65 -4.73
C LEU A 176 8.12 16.92 -3.96
N LEU A 177 6.82 17.16 -3.81
CA LEU A 177 6.29 18.28 -3.03
C LEU A 177 6.73 18.19 -1.56
N ALA A 178 6.59 17.04 -0.93
CA ALA A 178 7.02 16.80 0.44
C ALA A 178 8.54 16.98 0.59
N SER A 179 9.32 16.43 -0.34
CA SER A 179 10.79 16.56 -0.32
C SER A 179 11.25 18.01 -0.48
N ALA A 180 10.60 18.80 -1.34
CA ALA A 180 10.91 20.22 -1.47
C ALA A 180 10.45 21.04 -0.26
N LEU A 181 9.24 20.79 0.25
CA LEU A 181 8.67 21.51 1.38
C LEU A 181 9.46 21.29 2.67
N PHE A 182 9.80 20.02 2.96
CA PHE A 182 10.58 19.65 4.13
C PHE A 182 12.08 19.59 3.85
N ASN A 183 12.54 20.01 2.68
CA ASN A 183 13.94 19.96 2.26
C ASN A 183 14.63 18.62 2.57
N VAL A 184 14.01 17.52 2.13
CA VAL A 184 14.54 16.17 2.31
C VAL A 184 15.47 15.85 1.15
N ASP A 185 16.72 16.30 1.29
CA ASP A 185 17.78 16.03 0.34
C ASP A 185 18.51 14.71 0.68
N THR A 186 18.20 13.66 -0.08
CA THR A 186 18.83 12.35 0.10
C THR A 186 20.35 12.38 -0.07
N VAL A 187 20.89 13.17 -1.00
CA VAL A 187 22.34 13.20 -1.28
C VAL A 187 23.06 13.79 -0.08
N LEU A 188 22.54 14.90 0.45
CA LEU A 188 23.07 15.50 1.67
C LEU A 188 22.93 14.53 2.86
N ILE A 189 21.76 13.93 3.05
CA ILE A 189 21.54 13.01 4.17
C ILE A 189 22.49 11.81 4.10
N ALA A 190 22.69 11.22 2.91
CA ALA A 190 23.62 10.11 2.72
C ALA A 190 25.07 10.51 3.03
N GLU A 191 25.50 11.68 2.57
CA GLU A 191 26.82 12.23 2.89
C GLU A 191 27.00 12.40 4.41
N ARG A 192 25.96 12.92 5.07
CA ARG A 192 25.96 13.16 6.52
C ARG A 192 25.95 11.88 7.34
N LEU A 193 25.13 10.92 6.95
CA LEU A 193 25.17 9.58 7.54
C LEU A 193 26.56 8.97 7.33
N SER A 194 27.20 9.12 6.17
CA SER A 194 28.54 8.56 5.95
C SER A 194 29.62 9.20 6.83
N ASN A 195 29.52 10.50 7.11
CA ASN A 195 30.59 11.26 7.76
C ASN A 195 30.37 11.48 9.27
N ASP A 196 29.16 11.26 9.79
CA ASP A 196 28.81 11.49 11.20
C ASP A 196 28.42 10.18 11.91
N ALA A 197 29.36 9.64 12.71
CA ALA A 197 29.15 8.39 13.44
C ALA A 197 28.03 8.50 14.49
N LYS A 198 27.89 9.66 15.15
CA LYS A 198 26.85 9.85 16.18
C LYS A 198 25.46 9.85 15.57
N LEU A 199 25.31 10.50 14.41
CA LEU A 199 24.06 10.47 13.67
C LEU A 199 23.70 9.05 13.23
N ARG A 200 24.67 8.27 12.71
CA ARG A 200 24.42 6.86 12.35
C ARG A 200 23.96 6.03 13.54
N GLU A 201 24.64 6.16 14.68
CA GLU A 201 24.30 5.41 15.89
C GLU A 201 22.86 5.73 16.35
N ALA A 202 22.49 7.01 16.41
CA ALA A 202 21.15 7.44 16.80
C ALA A 202 20.06 6.92 15.85
N VAL A 203 20.31 6.98 14.54
CA VAL A 203 19.38 6.50 13.51
C VAL A 203 19.18 4.98 13.60
N VAL A 204 20.26 4.22 13.81
CA VAL A 204 20.20 2.77 13.91
C VAL A 204 19.54 2.32 15.22
N GLU A 205 19.77 3.03 16.32
CA GLU A 205 19.07 2.81 17.59
C GLU A 205 17.55 3.05 17.43
N HIS A 206 17.17 4.14 16.76
CA HIS A 206 15.77 4.45 16.48
C HIS A 206 15.12 3.39 15.58
N ALA A 207 15.82 2.96 14.52
CA ALA A 207 15.36 1.87 13.67
C ALA A 207 15.14 0.55 14.45
N GLY A 208 16.03 0.24 15.41
CA GLY A 208 15.87 -0.91 16.31
C GLY A 208 14.66 -0.78 17.25
N THR A 209 14.32 0.44 17.66
CA THR A 209 13.16 0.72 18.50
C THR A 209 11.85 0.52 17.71
N ILE A 210 11.77 1.05 16.49
CA ILE A 210 10.58 0.90 15.61
C ILE A 210 10.33 -0.57 15.25
N LEU A 211 11.39 -1.34 15.00
CA LEU A 211 11.25 -2.76 14.65
C LEU A 211 11.08 -3.69 15.85
N GLY A 212 11.11 -3.16 17.08
CA GLY A 212 10.79 -3.90 18.31
C GLY A 212 11.47 -5.27 18.42
N SER A 213 12.79 -5.30 18.60
CA SER A 213 13.57 -6.51 18.96
C SER A 213 13.10 -7.85 18.35
N ASN A 214 13.62 -8.17 17.15
CA ASN A 214 13.78 -9.53 16.59
C ASN A 214 12.53 -10.42 16.44
N ASN A 215 11.52 -10.02 15.65
CA ASN A 215 10.62 -11.02 15.04
C ASN A 215 10.25 -10.70 13.57
N PRO A 216 10.88 -11.36 12.58
CA PRO A 216 10.75 -11.05 11.15
C PRO A 216 9.41 -11.45 10.50
N THR A 217 8.47 -12.02 11.25
CA THR A 217 7.14 -12.43 10.74
C THR A 217 6.06 -11.35 10.85
N LYS A 218 6.37 -10.17 11.42
CA LYS A 218 5.43 -9.06 11.59
C LYS A 218 5.70 -7.86 10.67
N VAL A 219 6.37 -8.05 9.53
CA VAL A 219 6.77 -6.93 8.66
C VAL A 219 5.55 -6.29 7.97
N ASP A 220 4.64 -7.11 7.44
CA ASP A 220 3.40 -6.61 6.83
C ASP A 220 2.49 -6.01 7.90
N SER A 221 2.43 -6.65 9.07
CA SER A 221 1.66 -6.17 10.22
C SER A 221 2.27 -4.93 10.87
N ALA A 222 3.57 -4.68 10.79
CA ALA A 222 4.22 -3.49 11.37
C ALA A 222 4.14 -2.29 10.43
N ALA A 223 4.24 -2.50 9.11
CA ALA A 223 3.92 -1.47 8.13
C ALA A 223 2.43 -1.11 8.18
N GLN A 224 1.55 -2.10 8.35
CA GLN A 224 0.12 -1.89 8.56
C GLN A 224 -0.18 -1.29 9.94
N ALA A 225 0.47 -1.74 11.02
CA ALA A 225 0.29 -1.21 12.37
C ALA A 225 0.89 0.19 12.53
N ALA A 226 1.97 0.55 11.84
CA ALA A 226 2.47 1.92 11.82
C ALA A 226 1.52 2.83 11.02
N VAL A 227 0.87 2.30 9.96
CA VAL A 227 -0.22 3.00 9.28
C VAL A 227 -1.45 3.12 10.18
N GLU A 228 -1.81 2.11 10.96
CA GLU A 228 -2.95 2.08 11.89
C GLU A 228 -2.74 2.91 13.16
N GLN A 229 -1.57 2.84 13.81
CA GLN A 229 -1.19 3.67 14.96
C GLN A 229 -1.15 5.15 14.59
N ASN A 230 -0.69 5.47 13.37
CA ASN A 230 -0.80 6.83 12.87
C ASN A 230 -2.22 7.16 12.38
N ALA A 231 -3.06 6.19 12.02
CA ALA A 231 -4.45 6.40 11.63
C ALA A 231 -5.41 6.57 12.83
N GLU A 232 -4.97 6.28 14.05
CA GLU A 232 -5.71 6.58 15.28
C GLU A 232 -5.79 8.11 15.52
N GLU A 233 -4.92 8.88 14.86
CA GLU A 233 -4.96 10.34 14.80
C GLU A 233 -5.82 10.79 13.59
N ASP A 234 -7.06 11.22 13.86
CA ASP A 234 -8.11 11.51 12.85
C ASP A 234 -7.77 12.70 11.91
N ASP A 235 -6.70 13.45 12.19
CA ASP A 235 -6.23 14.58 11.36
C ASP A 235 -4.93 14.25 10.61
N PRO A 236 -4.97 14.14 9.26
CA PRO A 236 -3.78 13.93 8.43
C PRO A 236 -2.68 14.98 8.62
N LYS A 237 -3.01 16.21 9.02
CA LYS A 237 -2.01 17.26 9.26
C LYS A 237 -1.20 16.99 10.52
N ALA A 238 -1.87 16.61 11.60
CA ALA A 238 -1.23 16.27 12.86
C ALA A 238 -0.21 15.12 12.67
N ARG A 239 -0.59 14.09 11.88
CA ARG A 239 0.29 12.98 11.50
C ARG A 239 1.54 13.43 10.76
N ILE A 240 1.39 14.30 9.76
CA ILE A 240 2.53 14.84 9.00
C ILE A 240 3.47 15.61 9.93
N GLU A 241 2.91 16.45 10.81
CA GLU A 241 3.70 17.22 11.78
C GLU A 241 4.39 16.33 12.81
N GLY A 242 3.75 15.23 13.24
CA GLY A 242 4.31 14.24 14.14
C GLY A 242 5.52 13.52 13.53
N LEU A 243 5.34 12.97 12.33
CA LEU A 243 6.41 12.27 11.59
C LEU A 243 7.59 13.21 11.26
N ALA A 244 7.31 14.46 10.88
CA ALA A 244 8.36 15.46 10.63
C ALA A 244 9.13 15.81 11.92
N ARG A 245 8.44 15.93 13.06
CA ARG A 245 9.06 16.15 14.37
C ARG A 245 9.93 14.98 14.78
N GLU A 246 9.48 13.75 14.58
CA GLU A 246 10.25 12.54 14.89
C GLU A 246 11.54 12.46 14.07
N LEU A 247 11.47 12.67 12.75
CA LEU A 247 12.66 12.74 11.89
C LEU A 247 13.65 13.82 12.35
N SER A 248 13.15 14.98 12.77
CA SER A 248 14.00 16.05 13.28
C SER A 248 14.65 15.70 14.62
N ALA A 249 13.94 14.95 15.48
CA ALA A 249 14.45 14.52 16.79
C ALA A 249 15.58 13.49 16.67
N ILE A 250 15.55 12.64 15.64
CA ILE A 250 16.64 11.70 15.31
C ILE A 250 17.91 12.46 14.86
N GLY A 251 17.76 13.70 14.40
CA GLY A 251 18.87 14.55 13.96
C GLY A 251 19.11 14.54 12.44
N TYR A 252 18.15 14.08 11.65
CA TYR A 252 18.24 14.22 10.20
C TYR A 252 18.31 15.69 9.80
N PRO A 253 19.19 16.06 8.84
CA PRO A 253 19.32 17.43 8.37
C PRO A 253 18.23 17.84 7.39
N ILE A 254 16.98 17.74 7.82
CA ILE A 254 15.79 18.13 7.06
C ILE A 254 15.33 19.53 7.45
N GLY A 255 14.56 20.15 6.56
CA GLY A 255 13.90 21.42 6.79
C GLY A 255 14.65 22.61 6.22
N TRP A 256 13.99 23.75 6.37
CA TRP A 256 14.49 25.06 5.96
C TRP A 256 14.72 25.92 7.19
N THR A 257 15.75 26.75 7.14
CA THR A 257 15.98 27.84 8.09
C THR A 257 15.87 29.18 7.36
N LEU A 258 15.30 30.15 8.06
CA LEU A 258 15.11 31.51 7.57
C LEU A 258 16.03 32.46 8.34
N GLU A 259 17.31 32.45 7.99
CA GLU A 259 18.32 33.37 8.53
C GLU A 259 18.73 34.35 7.43
N ASN A 260 17.99 35.46 7.31
CA ASN A 260 18.06 36.48 6.24
C ASN A 260 17.70 35.98 4.82
N GLU A 261 18.01 34.73 4.47
CA GLU A 261 17.58 34.06 3.24
C GLU A 261 17.08 32.63 3.56
N LEU A 262 16.28 32.07 2.65
CA LEU A 262 15.84 30.67 2.74
C LEU A 262 17.02 29.73 2.46
N LYS A 263 17.44 28.96 3.46
CA LYS A 263 18.55 28.01 3.36
C LYS A 263 18.19 26.65 3.97
N PRO A 264 18.86 25.57 3.56
CA PRO A 264 18.73 24.28 4.22
C PRO A 264 19.03 24.39 5.72
N ALA A 265 18.28 23.70 6.56
CA ALA A 265 18.55 23.66 8.00
C ALA A 265 19.95 23.12 8.33
N ALA A 266 20.51 22.31 7.43
CA ALA A 266 21.91 21.90 7.48
C ALA A 266 22.89 23.07 7.57
N CYS A 267 22.60 24.22 6.95
CA CYS A 267 23.50 25.37 6.89
C CYS A 267 23.66 26.10 8.23
N SER A 268 22.70 25.98 9.14
CA SER A 268 22.79 26.58 10.49
C SER A 268 23.43 25.64 11.51
N GLN A 269 23.80 24.42 11.10
CA GLN A 269 24.46 23.46 11.97
C GLN A 269 25.98 23.72 12.02
N PRO A 270 26.68 23.27 13.08
CA PRO A 270 28.13 23.47 13.22
C PRO A 270 28.96 22.96 12.04
N TRP A 271 28.43 21.99 11.32
CA TRP A 271 29.02 21.33 10.16
C TRP A 271 28.51 21.88 8.81
N GLY A 272 27.57 22.84 8.83
CA GLY A 272 26.86 23.36 7.66
C GLY A 272 27.59 24.43 6.86
N GLY A 273 28.58 25.10 7.45
CA GLY A 273 29.23 26.27 6.87
C GLY A 273 30.11 25.99 5.65
N GLU A 274 30.43 24.72 5.38
CA GLU A 274 31.38 24.32 4.32
C GLU A 274 30.71 24.08 2.96
N TYR A 275 29.38 24.04 2.89
CA TYR A 275 28.69 23.72 1.64
C TYR A 275 28.48 24.94 0.75
N ALA A 276 28.82 24.82 -0.54
CA ALA A 276 28.52 25.83 -1.57
C ALA A 276 27.01 26.19 -1.64
N ARG A 277 26.14 25.25 -1.29
CA ARG A 277 24.68 25.43 -1.20
C ARG A 277 24.25 26.43 -0.12
N CYS A 278 25.10 26.74 0.87
CA CYS A 278 24.80 27.65 1.97
C CYS A 278 25.14 29.12 1.65
N SER A 279 25.72 29.39 0.47
CA SER A 279 26.07 30.75 0.04
C SER A 279 24.82 31.61 -0.22
N ASN A 280 23.85 31.10 -0.97
CA ASN A 280 22.60 31.79 -1.29
C ASN A 280 21.47 30.79 -1.59
N TRP A 281 20.23 31.27 -1.53
CA TRP A 281 19.04 30.43 -1.73
C TRP A 281 18.95 29.76 -3.13
N ARG A 282 19.52 30.36 -4.18
CA ARG A 282 19.47 29.78 -5.53
C ARG A 282 20.34 28.54 -5.65
N LEU A 283 21.57 28.60 -5.11
CA LEU A 283 22.46 27.45 -5.04
C LEU A 283 21.91 26.39 -4.08
N ALA A 284 21.31 26.80 -2.96
CA ALA A 284 20.61 25.88 -2.07
C ALA A 284 19.61 24.99 -2.82
N ILE A 285 18.70 25.61 -3.59
CA ILE A 285 17.71 24.88 -4.38
C ILE A 285 18.40 24.02 -5.45
N LEU A 286 19.30 24.61 -6.24
CA LEU A 286 19.96 23.92 -7.35
C LEU A 286 20.67 22.64 -6.91
N PHE A 287 21.42 22.68 -5.81
CA PHE A 287 22.13 21.52 -5.27
C PHE A 287 21.23 20.51 -4.57
N SER A 288 20.02 20.91 -4.15
CA SER A 288 19.06 20.03 -3.48
C SER A 288 18.14 19.30 -4.46
N ILE A 289 17.99 19.78 -5.70
CA ILE A 289 17.15 19.16 -6.74
C ILE A 289 17.46 17.66 -6.93
N PRO A 290 18.74 17.23 -7.10
CA PRO A 290 19.04 15.80 -7.26
C PRO A 290 18.60 14.98 -6.06
N GLY A 291 18.82 15.50 -4.85
CA GLY A 291 18.36 14.89 -3.61
C GLY A 291 16.85 14.74 -3.54
N TRP A 292 16.11 15.78 -3.90
CA TRP A 292 14.64 15.75 -3.91
C TRP A 292 14.09 14.79 -4.96
N ILE A 293 14.72 14.67 -6.12
CA ILE A 293 14.33 13.69 -7.14
C ILE A 293 14.51 12.27 -6.61
N ILE A 294 15.65 11.98 -5.97
CA ILE A 294 15.90 10.66 -5.37
C ILE A 294 14.89 10.37 -4.26
N SER A 295 14.65 11.33 -3.36
CA SER A 295 13.65 11.21 -2.30
C SER A 295 12.26 10.94 -2.86
N ALA A 296 11.84 11.68 -3.89
CA ALA A 296 10.54 11.52 -4.53
C ALA A 296 10.39 10.14 -5.19
N LEU A 297 11.43 9.66 -5.90
CA LEU A 297 11.44 8.33 -6.50
C LEU A 297 11.39 7.24 -5.43
N ALA A 298 12.14 7.37 -4.34
CA ALA A 298 12.11 6.44 -3.22
C ALA A 298 10.71 6.35 -2.60
N VAL A 299 10.02 7.48 -2.42
CA VAL A 299 8.65 7.53 -1.89
C VAL A 299 7.66 6.73 -2.74
N THR A 300 7.85 6.65 -4.07
CA THR A 300 6.94 5.90 -4.95
C THR A 300 6.91 4.39 -4.68
N LEU A 301 7.94 3.85 -4.02
CA LEU A 301 7.99 2.45 -3.61
C LEU A 301 7.07 2.15 -2.41
N GLY A 302 6.68 3.18 -1.66
CA GLY A 302 5.77 3.07 -0.52
C GLY A 302 6.46 2.63 0.78
N ALA A 303 5.76 2.87 1.89
CA ALA A 303 6.27 2.57 3.23
C ALA A 303 6.52 1.06 3.46
N PRO A 304 5.65 0.13 3.01
CA PRO A 304 5.86 -1.30 3.23
C PRO A 304 7.20 -1.80 2.66
N PHE A 305 7.59 -1.34 1.47
CA PHE A 305 8.87 -1.69 0.86
C PHE A 305 10.06 -1.26 1.74
N TRP A 306 10.04 -0.03 2.24
CA TRP A 306 11.15 0.50 3.04
C TRP A 306 11.20 -0.08 4.45
N PHE A 307 10.06 -0.42 5.07
CA PHE A 307 10.04 -1.15 6.33
C PHE A 307 10.58 -2.58 6.19
N ASP A 308 10.26 -3.29 5.10
CA ASP A 308 10.84 -4.59 4.79
C ASP A 308 12.36 -4.49 4.55
N MET A 309 12.80 -3.49 3.78
CA MET A 309 14.22 -3.20 3.59
C MET A 309 14.93 -2.91 4.92
N LEU A 310 14.34 -2.07 5.77
CA LEU A 310 14.87 -1.73 7.08
C LEU A 310 15.04 -2.98 7.96
N ASN A 311 14.03 -3.85 7.99
CA ASN A 311 14.07 -5.11 8.72
C ASN A 311 15.19 -6.02 8.21
N LYS A 312 15.30 -6.20 6.88
CA LYS A 312 16.36 -7.02 6.27
C LYS A 312 17.76 -6.51 6.63
N LEU A 313 17.98 -5.21 6.55
CA LEU A 313 19.26 -4.58 6.90
C LEU A 313 19.58 -4.74 8.40
N MET A 314 18.57 -4.61 9.28
CA MET A 314 18.74 -4.81 10.72
C MET A 314 19.05 -6.27 11.08
N VAL A 315 18.42 -7.24 10.41
CA VAL A 315 18.75 -8.67 10.57
C VAL A 315 20.20 -8.93 10.15
N ILE A 316 20.63 -8.43 8.98
CA ILE A 316 22.02 -8.56 8.52
C ILE A 316 23.00 -7.90 9.51
N ARG A 317 22.66 -6.73 10.05
CA ARG A 317 23.48 -6.06 11.04
C ARG A 317 23.66 -6.91 12.30
N SER A 318 22.58 -7.54 12.77
CA SER A 318 22.60 -8.37 13.98
C SER A 318 23.41 -9.67 13.80
N THR A 319 23.49 -10.22 12.59
CA THR A 319 24.25 -11.45 12.31
C THR A 319 25.73 -11.19 12.09
N VAL A 320 26.10 -10.01 11.58
CA VAL A 320 27.49 -9.66 11.23
C VAL A 320 28.24 -8.96 12.37
N LYS A 321 27.57 -8.47 13.43
CA LYS A 321 28.22 -8.02 14.69
C LYS A 321 28.20 -9.18 15.71
N PRO A 322 29.25 -10.00 15.85
CA PRO A 322 29.32 -10.95 16.96
C PRO A 322 29.43 -10.13 18.25
N ARG A 323 28.67 -10.53 19.29
CA ARG A 323 28.85 -10.09 20.68
C ARG A 323 30.35 -9.97 20.99
N GLU A 324 30.83 -8.77 21.29
CA GLU A 324 32.15 -8.61 21.88
C GLU A 324 32.21 -9.46 23.17
N LYS A 325 33.31 -10.20 23.30
CA LYS A 325 33.70 -11.04 24.44
C LYS A 325 33.21 -10.47 25.77
N SER A 326 32.53 -11.30 26.57
CA SER A 326 32.40 -11.07 28.00
C SER A 326 33.79 -10.83 28.61
N PRO A 327 33.94 -9.88 29.54
CA PRO A 327 35.14 -9.75 30.34
C PRO A 327 35.22 -10.88 31.38
N ASP A 328 36.46 -11.23 31.72
CA ASP A 328 36.88 -11.97 32.90
C ASP A 328 36.91 -13.51 32.79
N GLU A 329 38.08 -14.02 32.44
CA GLU A 329 38.59 -15.25 33.07
C GLU A 329 40.02 -14.93 33.49
N SER A 330 40.13 -14.24 34.62
CA SER A 330 41.36 -14.12 35.38
C SER A 330 41.81 -15.52 35.82
N ASP A 331 43.10 -15.80 35.59
CA ASP A 331 43.81 -16.94 36.13
C ASP A 331 43.49 -17.13 37.61
N THR A 332 42.76 -18.20 37.96
CA THR A 332 42.90 -18.79 39.29
C THR A 332 42.73 -20.31 39.22
N SER A 333 43.84 -21.00 39.50
CA SER A 333 43.93 -22.44 39.69
C SER A 333 43.00 -22.95 40.80
N PRO A 334 42.60 -24.25 40.77
CA PRO A 334 41.56 -24.76 41.64
C PRO A 334 42.09 -25.06 43.04
N VAL A 335 41.49 -24.46 44.07
CA VAL A 335 41.59 -24.95 45.45
C VAL A 335 40.21 -25.43 45.89
N ARG A 336 40.15 -26.74 46.17
CA ARG A 336 39.05 -27.44 46.84
C ARG A 336 38.79 -26.86 48.23
N GLN A 337 37.51 -26.68 48.57
CA GLN A 337 36.82 -26.92 49.86
C GLN A 337 35.46 -26.18 49.78
N ALA A 338 34.34 -26.58 50.36
CA ALA A 338 33.83 -27.80 50.96
C ALA A 338 32.29 -27.59 51.04
N ALA A 339 31.54 -28.69 51.09
CA ALA A 339 30.08 -28.67 51.16
C ALA A 339 29.53 -27.96 52.41
N THR A 340 28.40 -27.27 52.28
CA THR A 340 27.41 -27.18 53.35
C THR A 340 26.00 -27.07 52.77
N LEU A 341 25.16 -28.02 53.21
CA LEU A 341 23.74 -28.18 52.91
C LEU A 341 22.90 -27.05 53.54
N GLY A 342 21.76 -26.72 52.92
CA GLY A 342 20.64 -26.14 53.67
C GLY A 342 19.56 -25.48 52.83
N GLY A 343 18.34 -26.03 52.89
CA GLY A 343 17.13 -25.21 52.86
C GLY A 343 16.28 -25.26 51.59
N ALA A 344 15.45 -26.30 51.49
CA ALA A 344 14.26 -26.30 50.66
C ALA A 344 13.24 -25.26 51.16
N GLN A 345 12.50 -24.60 50.25
CA GLN A 345 11.06 -24.38 50.45
C GLN A 345 10.31 -24.08 49.14
N ARG A 346 9.49 -25.06 48.75
CA ARG A 346 8.30 -24.93 47.89
C ARG A 346 7.34 -23.86 48.42
N LYS A 347 6.62 -23.19 47.53
CA LYS A 347 5.14 -23.28 47.49
C LYS A 347 4.57 -22.76 46.16
N ASN A 348 3.75 -23.63 45.58
CA ASN A 348 2.89 -23.42 44.42
C ASN A 348 1.71 -22.48 44.75
N ASN A 349 1.11 -21.91 43.69
CA ASN A 349 -0.27 -22.17 43.21
C ASN A 349 -1.14 -20.93 42.92
N PHE A 350 -1.83 -21.05 41.77
CA PHE A 350 -3.24 -20.70 41.50
C PHE A 350 -3.60 -19.32 40.90
N ALA A 351 -3.93 -19.36 39.60
CA ALA A 351 -5.08 -18.69 38.96
C ALA A 351 -6.31 -19.63 39.09
N PRO A 352 -7.61 -19.28 38.82
CA PRO A 352 -8.10 -18.40 37.73
C PRO A 352 -9.41 -17.59 38.02
N GLY A 353 -9.90 -16.84 37.03
CA GLY A 353 -11.28 -16.31 36.97
C GLY A 353 -11.50 -15.32 35.82
N MET A 354 -12.29 -15.72 34.81
CA MET A 354 -12.85 -14.91 33.72
C MET A 354 -14.14 -14.21 34.18
N GLU A 355 -14.46 -13.03 33.63
CA GLU A 355 -15.78 -12.71 33.03
C GLU A 355 -15.79 -11.30 32.39
N ASP A 356 -16.38 -11.28 31.19
CA ASP A 356 -17.18 -10.22 30.55
C ASP A 356 -16.54 -8.91 30.05
N SER A 357 -16.24 -8.90 28.74
CA SER A 357 -16.40 -7.72 27.89
C SER A 357 -16.49 -8.08 26.38
N GLU A 358 -17.46 -8.92 26.00
CA GLU A 358 -17.86 -9.14 24.59
C GLU A 358 -19.06 -8.23 24.25
N GLU A 359 -18.87 -6.90 24.17
CA GLU A 359 -19.86 -6.03 23.51
C GLU A 359 -19.29 -4.68 23.05
N GLN A 360 -18.04 -4.66 22.56
CA GLN A 360 -17.49 -3.49 21.85
C GLN A 360 -16.71 -3.83 20.57
N GLU A 361 -16.58 -5.10 20.21
CA GLU A 361 -15.74 -5.56 19.09
C GLU A 361 -16.48 -5.57 17.72
N GLU A 362 -17.82 -5.51 17.71
CA GLU A 362 -18.59 -5.73 16.47
C GLU A 362 -18.84 -4.45 15.62
N ARG A 363 -18.44 -3.26 16.10
CA ARG A 363 -18.56 -2.01 15.31
C ARG A 363 -17.25 -1.47 14.76
N ALA A 364 -16.11 -2.00 15.18
CA ALA A 364 -14.79 -1.66 14.62
C ALA A 364 -14.45 -2.51 13.37
N ALA A 365 -14.97 -3.74 13.26
CA ALA A 365 -14.62 -4.67 12.18
C ALA A 365 -15.12 -4.27 10.77
N ALA A 366 -16.16 -3.41 10.67
CA ALA A 366 -16.79 -3.09 9.40
C ALA A 366 -16.16 -1.92 8.63
N THR A 367 -15.30 -1.11 9.28
CA THR A 367 -14.66 0.05 8.63
C THR A 367 -13.20 -0.22 8.28
N THR A 368 -12.53 -1.11 9.01
CA THR A 368 -11.12 -1.50 8.81
C THR A 368 -10.90 -2.38 7.58
N ALA A 369 -11.90 -3.15 7.14
CA ALA A 369 -11.80 -4.00 5.95
C ALA A 369 -11.71 -3.22 4.62
N THR A 370 -12.03 -1.92 4.59
CA THR A 370 -12.06 -1.12 3.33
C THR A 370 -10.76 -0.36 3.07
N LEU A 371 -9.94 -0.07 4.09
CA LEU A 371 -8.66 0.63 3.96
C LEU A 371 -7.48 -0.34 3.73
N ILE A 372 -7.51 -1.53 4.34
CA ILE A 372 -6.49 -2.58 4.14
C ILE A 372 -6.53 -3.17 2.71
N ALA A 373 -7.70 -3.19 2.06
CA ALA A 373 -7.84 -3.64 0.68
C ALA A 373 -7.19 -2.70 -0.38
N LEU A 374 -6.76 -1.48 0.01
CA LEU A 374 -6.08 -0.56 -0.91
C LEU A 374 -4.54 -0.61 -0.83
N GLY A 375 -3.97 -1.12 0.27
CA GLY A 375 -2.52 -1.29 0.44
C GLY A 375 -2.01 -2.71 0.17
N ALA A 376 -2.86 -3.74 0.33
CA ALA A 376 -2.48 -5.15 0.14
C ALA A 376 -2.87 -5.75 -1.23
N ALA A 377 -3.67 -5.06 -2.06
CA ALA A 377 -4.02 -5.51 -3.41
C ALA A 377 -2.89 -5.32 -4.46
N GLY A 378 -1.65 -5.31 -3.98
CA GLY A 378 -0.43 -5.19 -4.78
C GLY A 378 0.50 -6.40 -4.71
N ASN A 379 0.36 -7.32 -3.74
CA ASN A 379 1.34 -8.41 -3.67
C ASN A 379 0.93 -9.76 -3.04
N ASP A 380 -0.32 -10.00 -2.65
CA ASP A 380 -0.77 -11.38 -2.33
C ASP A 380 -2.23 -11.60 -2.74
N ALA A 381 -2.45 -11.63 -4.06
CA ALA A 381 -3.27 -12.70 -4.59
C ALA A 381 -2.27 -13.77 -5.00
N THR A 382 -2.10 -14.80 -4.16
CA THR A 382 -1.54 -16.06 -4.63
C THR A 382 -2.38 -16.48 -5.84
N PHE A 383 -1.82 -16.26 -7.02
CA PHE A 383 -2.20 -16.96 -8.22
C PHE A 383 -2.04 -18.45 -7.90
N GLU A 384 -3.14 -19.11 -7.57
CA GLU A 384 -3.21 -20.55 -7.73
C GLU A 384 -3.47 -20.83 -9.21
N PRO A 385 -2.49 -21.29 -9.99
CA PRO A 385 -2.78 -21.89 -11.28
C PRO A 385 -3.70 -23.07 -10.98
N HIS A 386 -4.91 -23.00 -11.50
CA HIS A 386 -5.91 -24.05 -11.37
C HIS A 386 -5.28 -25.35 -11.86
N ALA A 387 -4.98 -26.23 -10.91
CA ALA A 387 -4.65 -27.60 -11.18
C ALA A 387 -5.77 -28.15 -12.06
N TRP A 388 -5.41 -28.57 -13.26
CA TRP A 388 -6.26 -29.41 -14.09
C TRP A 388 -6.71 -30.58 -13.21
N ARG A 389 -8.03 -30.65 -12.94
CA ARG A 389 -8.60 -31.86 -12.36
C ARG A 389 -8.59 -32.90 -13.46
N ASP A 390 -7.48 -33.64 -13.53
CA ASP A 390 -7.30 -34.78 -14.40
C ASP A 390 -8.51 -35.71 -14.29
N GLY A 391 -8.85 -36.26 -15.45
CA GLY A 391 -10.01 -37.09 -15.67
C GLY A 391 -10.12 -38.21 -14.64
N GLN A 392 -11.31 -38.35 -14.08
CA GLN A 392 -11.79 -39.64 -13.60
C GLN A 392 -11.86 -40.59 -14.80
N GLU A 393 -10.78 -41.34 -15.01
CA GLU A 393 -10.79 -42.54 -15.83
C GLU A 393 -11.79 -43.56 -15.24
N ARG A 394 -12.54 -44.18 -16.15
CA ARG A 394 -13.37 -45.34 -15.88
C ARG A 394 -12.48 -46.57 -15.64
N GLY A 395 -12.83 -47.38 -14.65
CA GLY A 395 -12.98 -48.84 -14.82
C GLY A 395 -11.84 -49.77 -14.34
N SER A 396 -12.18 -50.62 -13.35
CA SER A 396 -11.76 -52.01 -13.08
C SER A 396 -11.94 -52.25 -11.57
N ILE A 397 -12.69 -53.22 -11.02
CA ILE A 397 -13.20 -54.53 -11.45
C ILE A 397 -14.65 -54.66 -10.98
#